data_AF-A0A0A7KP32-F1
#
_entry.id   AF-A0A0A7KP32-F1
#
_cell.length_a   1.000
_cell.length_b   1.000
_cell.length_c   1.000
_cell.angle_alpha   90.00
_cell.angle_beta   90.00
_cell.angle_gamma   90.00
#
_symmetry.space_group_name_H-M   'P 1'
#
loop_
_entity.id
_entity.type
_entity.pdbx_description
1 polymer ?
#
loop_
_entity_poly.entity_id
_entity_poly.type
_entity_poly.pdbx_seq_one_letter_code
_entity_poly.pdbx_strand_id
1 'polypeptide(L)'
;MRVQHLRPLALGFLWAEVVAVFGMVAFILLRGQPGPQDWINAFDSFLAALVLTWWTVVFTRLSAGQATPPENGTLRALAVAFPWLTSFRAALWGLTLLGLLTGGAPEANPLALTVLMTVWGAAILSSNAVNGSLVRLAPDPASPAKRRRLLDWLNLSAALALGMAVLNVVPIAGFSANTTLPAQLVYGVGGLLDVVATVLALWVLLGQGGARDTQDRPGKAG
;
A
#
# COMPACT_ATOMS: atom_id res chain seq x y z
N MET A 1 -11.89 3.91 -22.28
CA MET A 1 -11.11 5.04 -21.72
C MET A 1 -9.65 4.87 -22.11
N ARG A 2 -9.02 5.87 -22.76
CA ARG A 2 -7.62 5.75 -23.21
C ARG A 2 -6.69 5.77 -21.99
N VAL A 3 -5.84 4.76 -21.87
CA VAL A 3 -4.80 4.57 -20.83
C VAL A 3 -3.96 5.83 -20.57
N GLN A 4 -3.84 6.70 -21.58
CA GLN A 4 -3.14 7.97 -21.54
C GLN A 4 -3.63 8.94 -20.44
N HIS A 5 -4.93 8.94 -20.09
CA HIS A 5 -5.45 9.81 -19.03
C HIS A 5 -5.33 9.21 -17.63
N LEU A 6 -5.26 7.87 -17.51
CA LEU A 6 -5.20 7.18 -16.22
C LEU A 6 -3.82 7.27 -15.57
N ARG A 7 -2.75 7.25 -16.37
CA ARG A 7 -1.38 7.34 -15.85
C ARG A 7 -1.10 8.62 -15.05
N PRO A 8 -1.32 9.84 -15.57
CA PRO A 8 -1.05 11.05 -14.78
C PRO A 8 -1.94 11.14 -13.54
N LEU A 9 -3.19 10.66 -13.60
CA LEU A 9 -4.06 10.58 -12.42
C LEU A 9 -3.52 9.61 -11.37
N ALA A 10 -3.15 8.39 -11.75
CA ALA A 10 -2.56 7.41 -10.84
C ALA A 10 -1.31 7.95 -10.16
N LEU A 11 -0.42 8.59 -10.92
CA LEU A 11 0.80 9.20 -10.37
C LEU A 11 0.48 10.37 -9.43
N GLY A 12 -0.51 11.19 -9.77
CA GLY A 12 -0.96 12.28 -8.91
C GLY A 12 -1.48 11.77 -7.56
N PHE A 13 -2.30 10.72 -7.57
CA PHE A 13 -2.81 10.08 -6.35
C PHE A 13 -1.71 9.41 -5.53
N LEU A 14 -0.78 8.70 -6.16
CA LEU A 14 0.36 8.09 -5.47
C LEU A 14 1.26 9.14 -4.79
N TRP A 15 1.51 10.28 -5.44
CA TRP A 15 2.27 11.37 -4.82
C TRP A 15 1.49 12.09 -3.73
N ALA A 16 0.19 12.29 -3.92
CA ALA A 16 -0.66 12.82 -2.86
C ALA A 16 -0.64 11.90 -1.63
N GLU A 17 -0.63 10.58 -1.85
CA GLU A 17 -0.51 9.58 -0.78
C GLU A 17 0.81 9.70 -0.03
N VAL A 18 1.94 9.79 -0.75
CA VAL A 18 3.25 10.07 -0.14
C VAL A 18 3.20 11.31 0.77
N VAL A 19 2.63 12.40 0.27
CA VAL A 19 2.50 13.65 1.05
C VAL A 19 1.59 13.45 2.26
N ALA A 20 0.47 12.75 2.10
CA ALA A 20 -0.47 12.49 3.18
C ALA A 20 0.17 11.64 4.29
N VAL A 21 0.93 10.61 3.96
CA VAL A 21 1.62 9.75 4.95
C VAL A 21 2.72 10.53 5.67
N PHE A 22 3.52 11.35 4.98
CA PHE A 22 4.47 12.25 5.64
C PHE A 22 3.76 13.29 6.52
N GLY A 23 2.63 13.83 6.05
CA GLY A 23 1.77 14.73 6.83
C GLY A 23 1.25 14.07 8.10
N MET A 24 0.93 12.78 8.04
CA MET A 24 0.53 11.99 9.21
C MET A 24 1.66 11.87 10.23
N VAL A 25 2.90 11.62 9.78
CA VAL A 25 4.08 11.62 10.67
C VAL A 25 4.21 12.97 11.37
N ALA A 26 4.15 14.06 10.61
CA ALA A 26 4.21 15.41 11.17
C ALA A 26 3.06 15.66 12.16
N PHE A 27 1.84 15.25 11.83
CA PHE A 27 0.68 15.39 12.71
C PHE A 27 0.86 14.64 14.03
N ILE A 28 1.35 13.39 14.00
CA ILE A 28 1.60 12.60 15.22
C ILE A 28 2.67 13.27 16.09
N LEU A 29 3.74 13.80 15.48
CA LEU A 29 4.86 14.39 16.22
C LEU A 29 4.58 15.81 16.73
N LEU A 30 3.73 16.59 16.03
CA LEU A 30 3.47 18.00 16.36
C LEU A 30 2.26 18.23 17.27
N ARG A 31 1.42 17.21 17.50
CA ARG A 31 0.18 17.36 18.31
C ARG A 31 0.40 17.45 19.84
N GLY A 32 1.65 17.54 20.32
CA GLY A 32 1.96 17.74 21.75
C GLY A 32 3.07 16.83 22.28
N GLN A 33 2.81 16.10 23.37
CA GLN A 33 3.73 15.15 24.01
C GLN A 33 3.42 13.71 23.55
N PRO A 34 4.02 13.23 22.44
CA PRO A 34 3.77 11.88 21.93
C PRO A 34 4.21 10.82 22.95
N GLY A 35 3.32 9.88 23.25
CA GLY A 35 3.64 8.72 24.08
C GLY A 35 4.49 7.69 23.32
N PRO A 36 4.96 6.62 23.98
CA PRO A 36 5.77 5.58 23.33
C PRO A 36 5.10 4.96 22.09
N GLN A 37 3.78 4.72 22.14
CA GLN A 37 3.01 4.19 21.01
C GLN A 37 2.96 5.16 19.83
N ASP A 38 2.87 6.47 20.09
CA ASP A 38 2.85 7.50 19.05
C ASP A 38 4.18 7.52 18.30
N TRP A 39 5.30 7.36 18.99
CA TRP A 39 6.62 7.25 18.36
C TRP A 39 6.74 6.02 17.46
N ILE A 40 6.23 4.87 17.91
CA ILE A 40 6.20 3.63 17.11
C ILE A 40 5.36 3.84 15.85
N ASN A 41 4.17 4.43 15.98
CA ASN A 41 3.27 4.71 14.86
C ASN A 41 3.85 5.75 13.89
N ALA A 42 4.50 6.80 14.40
CA ALA A 42 5.18 7.80 13.58
C ALA A 42 6.36 7.18 12.81
N PHE A 43 7.12 6.29 13.45
CA PHE A 43 8.21 5.57 12.81
C PHE A 43 7.71 4.59 11.73
N ASP A 44 6.65 3.81 11.97
CA ASP A 44 6.01 2.98 10.94
C ASP A 44 5.59 3.83 9.74
N SER A 45 4.89 4.94 10.01
CA SER A 45 4.36 5.84 8.98
C SER A 45 5.50 6.49 8.18
N PHE A 46 6.60 6.86 8.84
CA PHE A 46 7.78 7.42 8.17
C PHE A 46 8.45 6.41 7.24
N LEU A 47 8.67 5.18 7.72
CA LEU A 47 9.21 4.12 6.89
C LEU A 47 8.28 3.79 5.71
N ALA A 48 6.98 3.76 5.95
CA ALA A 48 5.97 3.55 4.92
C ALA A 48 6.02 4.66 3.85
N ALA A 49 6.14 5.92 4.24
CA ALA A 49 6.24 7.04 3.31
C ALA A 49 7.51 6.97 2.45
N LEU A 50 8.66 6.61 3.04
CA LEU A 50 9.91 6.41 2.29
C LEU A 50 9.77 5.28 1.26
N VAL A 51 9.24 4.14 1.71
CA VAL A 51 8.99 2.98 0.85
C VAL A 51 8.03 3.31 -0.29
N LEU A 52 6.93 4.00 0.02
CA LEU A 52 5.94 4.45 -0.96
C LEU A 52 6.56 5.44 -1.96
N THR A 53 7.47 6.31 -1.52
CA THR A 53 8.19 7.23 -2.41
C THR A 53 9.01 6.44 -3.45
N TRP A 54 9.81 5.46 -3.02
CA TRP A 54 10.59 4.65 -3.95
C TRP A 54 9.70 3.78 -4.84
N TRP A 55 8.61 3.23 -4.29
CA TRP A 55 7.61 2.47 -5.05
C TRP A 55 7.01 3.33 -6.16
N THR A 56 6.58 4.56 -5.86
CA THR A 56 5.99 5.51 -6.81
C THR A 56 6.98 5.90 -7.92
N VAL A 57 8.25 6.09 -7.59
CA VAL A 57 9.30 6.37 -8.59
C VAL A 57 9.51 5.17 -9.53
N VAL A 58 9.60 3.95 -8.99
CA VAL A 58 9.72 2.73 -9.81
C VAL A 58 8.47 2.53 -10.67
N PHE A 59 7.28 2.73 -10.11
CA PHE A 59 6.01 2.63 -10.82
C PHE A 59 5.87 3.68 -11.93
N THR A 60 6.43 4.88 -11.75
CA THR A 60 6.44 5.94 -12.79
C THR A 60 7.16 5.48 -14.06
N ARG A 61 8.28 4.76 -13.92
CA ARG A 61 9.04 4.18 -15.03
C ARG A 61 8.32 2.96 -15.61
N LEU A 62 7.85 2.06 -14.76
CA LEU A 62 7.12 0.86 -15.18
C LEU A 62 5.85 1.22 -15.98
N SER A 63 5.08 2.20 -15.52
CA SER A 63 3.89 2.73 -16.21
C SER A 63 4.21 3.49 -17.50
N ALA A 64 5.48 3.83 -17.74
CA ALA A 64 5.98 4.30 -19.03
C ALA A 64 6.47 3.16 -19.94
N GLY A 65 6.45 1.91 -19.45
CA GLY A 65 7.06 0.76 -20.14
C GLY A 65 8.60 0.78 -20.10
N GLN A 66 9.20 1.62 -19.26
CA GLN A 66 10.65 1.78 -19.15
C GLN A 66 11.20 0.81 -18.11
N ALA A 67 12.27 0.10 -18.48
CA ALA A 67 12.99 -0.76 -17.56
C ALA A 67 13.70 0.08 -16.49
N THR A 68 13.77 -0.47 -15.27
CA THR A 68 14.57 0.03 -14.17
C THR A 68 15.68 -1.00 -13.89
N PRO A 69 16.94 -0.71 -14.25
CA PRO A 69 18.03 -1.66 -14.07
C PRO A 69 18.21 -2.09 -12.61
N PRO A 70 18.67 -3.32 -12.33
CA PRO A 70 18.92 -3.80 -10.97
C PRO A 70 19.88 -2.93 -10.15
N GLU A 71 20.79 -2.22 -10.81
CA GLU A 71 21.78 -1.35 -10.18
C GLU A 71 21.19 0.00 -9.76
N ASN A 72 19.97 0.32 -10.20
CA ASN A 72 19.31 1.59 -9.88
C ASN A 72 19.11 1.73 -8.37
N GLY A 73 19.62 2.83 -7.80
CA GLY A 73 19.59 3.09 -6.36
C GLY A 73 18.18 3.05 -5.76
N THR A 74 17.17 3.59 -6.45
CA THR A 74 15.77 3.56 -6.00
C THR A 74 15.24 2.13 -5.91
N LEU A 75 15.48 1.31 -6.94
CA LEU A 75 15.03 -0.07 -6.95
C LEU A 75 15.71 -0.90 -5.85
N ARG A 76 17.03 -0.68 -5.64
CA ARG A 76 17.78 -1.33 -4.56
C ARG A 76 17.31 -0.90 -3.18
N ALA A 77 17.10 0.40 -2.97
CA ALA A 77 16.57 0.93 -1.73
C ALA A 77 15.19 0.32 -1.42
N LEU A 78 14.29 0.26 -2.41
CA LEU A 78 12.99 -0.37 -2.28
C LEU A 78 13.10 -1.88 -1.96
N ALA A 79 14.00 -2.60 -2.63
CA ALA A 79 14.20 -4.03 -2.42
C ALA A 79 14.73 -4.38 -1.03
N VAL A 80 15.47 -3.45 -0.39
CA VAL A 80 16.05 -3.64 0.95
C VAL A 80 15.13 -3.11 2.06
N ALA A 81 14.56 -1.92 1.87
CA ALA A 81 13.76 -1.25 2.90
C ALA A 81 12.39 -1.89 3.08
N PHE A 82 11.78 -2.39 2.01
CA PHE A 82 10.44 -2.96 2.10
C PHE A 82 10.37 -4.23 2.97
N PRO A 83 11.31 -5.21 2.85
CA PRO A 83 11.37 -6.33 3.78
C PRO A 83 11.49 -5.89 5.24
N TRP A 84 12.29 -4.86 5.52
CA TRP A 84 12.43 -4.29 6.87
C TRP A 84 11.10 -3.74 7.40
N LEU A 85 10.40 -2.92 6.61
CA LEU A 85 9.07 -2.41 6.96
C LEU A 85 8.07 -3.55 7.19
N THR A 86 8.11 -4.58 6.34
CA THR A 86 7.22 -5.74 6.45
C THR A 86 7.46 -6.50 7.75
N SER A 87 8.73 -6.77 8.08
CA SER A 87 9.11 -7.43 9.33
C SER A 87 8.70 -6.61 10.55
N PHE A 88 8.87 -5.30 10.50
CA PHE A 88 8.44 -4.40 11.57
C PHE A 88 6.92 -4.47 11.77
N ARG A 89 6.13 -4.35 10.70
CA ARG A 89 4.67 -4.49 10.75
C ARG A 89 4.20 -5.85 11.22
N ALA A 90 4.86 -6.92 10.78
CA ALA A 90 4.58 -8.28 11.24
C ALA A 90 4.86 -8.45 12.73
N ALA A 91 5.91 -7.82 13.25
CA ALA A 91 6.20 -7.81 14.68
C ALA A 91 5.13 -7.05 15.47
N LEU A 92 4.73 -5.85 15.01
CA LEU A 92 3.65 -5.09 15.65
C LEU A 92 2.31 -5.85 15.64
N TRP A 93 1.99 -6.49 14.52
CA TRP A 93 0.82 -7.37 14.39
C TRP A 93 0.90 -8.55 15.36
N GLY A 94 2.05 -9.23 15.44
CA GLY A 94 2.26 -10.38 16.31
C GLY A 94 2.21 -10.01 17.81
N LEU A 95 2.78 -8.87 18.20
CA LEU A 95 2.69 -8.35 19.56
C LEU A 95 1.25 -8.00 19.93
N THR A 96 0.51 -7.38 19.01
CA THR A 96 -0.92 -7.08 19.20
C THR A 96 -1.71 -8.37 19.36
N LEU A 97 -1.47 -9.36 18.50
CA LEU A 97 -2.14 -10.66 18.58
C LEU A 97 -1.88 -11.35 19.92
N LEU A 98 -0.62 -11.38 20.36
CA LEU A 98 -0.25 -11.96 21.64
C LEU A 98 -0.96 -11.24 22.80
N GLY A 99 -0.98 -9.91 22.78
CA GLY A 99 -1.72 -9.10 23.77
C GLY A 99 -3.19 -9.49 23.83
N LEU A 100 -3.87 -9.58 22.68
CA LEU A 100 -5.27 -10.00 22.59
C LEU A 100 -5.49 -11.42 23.14
N LEU A 101 -4.61 -12.37 22.79
CA LEU A 101 -4.69 -13.76 23.28
C LEU A 101 -4.49 -13.86 24.80
N THR A 102 -3.74 -12.93 25.40
CA THR A 102 -3.56 -12.84 26.85
C THR A 102 -4.65 -12.02 27.57
N GLY A 103 -5.69 -11.59 26.85
CA GLY A 103 -6.82 -10.84 27.43
C GLY A 103 -6.70 -9.31 27.36
N GLY A 104 -5.80 -8.76 26.53
CA GLY A 104 -5.80 -7.34 26.20
C GLY A 104 -7.08 -6.99 25.43
N ALA A 105 -7.87 -6.04 25.94
CA ALA A 105 -9.21 -5.66 25.43
C ALA A 105 -10.34 -6.68 25.69
N PRO A 106 -10.63 -7.02 26.96
CA PRO A 106 -11.73 -7.96 27.30
C PRO A 106 -13.12 -7.42 26.96
N GLU A 107 -13.25 -6.10 26.82
CA GLU A 107 -14.51 -5.41 26.48
C GLU A 107 -14.76 -5.34 24.97
N ALA A 108 -13.77 -5.70 24.14
CA ALA A 108 -13.88 -5.58 22.70
C ALA A 108 -14.64 -6.75 22.07
N ASN A 109 -15.37 -6.45 20.99
CA ASN A 109 -16.09 -7.47 20.25
C ASN A 109 -15.09 -8.45 19.59
N PRO A 110 -15.14 -9.77 19.93
CA PRO A 110 -14.15 -10.74 19.45
C PRO A 110 -14.22 -10.97 17.94
N LEU A 111 -15.40 -10.83 17.32
CA LEU A 111 -15.56 -10.91 15.87
C LEU A 111 -14.85 -9.74 15.19
N ALA A 112 -15.04 -8.52 15.71
CA ALA A 112 -14.40 -7.32 15.17
C ALA A 112 -12.86 -7.41 15.28
N LEU A 113 -12.33 -7.91 16.41
CA LEU A 113 -10.90 -8.15 16.58
C LEU A 113 -10.37 -9.22 15.62
N THR A 114 -11.12 -10.30 15.41
CA THR A 114 -10.74 -11.37 14.46
C THR A 114 -10.67 -10.81 13.04
N VAL A 115 -11.66 -10.01 12.63
CA VAL A 115 -11.66 -9.34 11.33
C VAL A 115 -10.45 -8.41 11.22
N LEU A 116 -10.20 -7.57 12.22
CA LEU A 116 -9.05 -6.67 12.24
C LEU A 116 -7.73 -7.42 12.06
N MET A 117 -7.48 -8.45 12.88
CA MET A 117 -6.23 -9.19 12.85
C MET A 117 -6.05 -9.97 11.55
N THR A 118 -7.15 -10.49 10.98
CA THR A 118 -7.12 -11.21 9.70
C THR A 118 -6.82 -10.25 8.54
N VAL A 119 -7.54 -9.13 8.46
CA VAL A 119 -7.36 -8.14 7.39
C VAL A 119 -5.99 -7.49 7.48
N TRP A 120 -5.54 -7.11 8.68
CA TRP A 120 -4.23 -6.51 8.89
C TRP A 120 -3.09 -7.49 8.53
N GLY A 121 -3.18 -8.75 8.97
CA GLY A 121 -2.20 -9.79 8.63
C GLY A 121 -2.15 -10.06 7.13
N ALA A 122 -3.32 -10.18 6.48
CA ALA A 122 -3.42 -10.36 5.04
C ALA A 122 -2.87 -9.15 4.27
N ALA A 123 -3.10 -7.92 4.76
CA ALA A 123 -2.57 -6.71 4.16
C ALA A 123 -1.03 -6.69 4.17
N ILE A 124 -0.40 -7.07 5.29
CA ILE A 124 1.07 -7.17 5.39
C ILE A 124 1.63 -8.13 4.32
N LEU A 125 1.03 -9.32 4.19
CA LEU A 125 1.46 -10.33 3.21
C LEU A 125 1.24 -9.86 1.77
N SER A 126 0.08 -9.26 1.49
CA SER A 126 -0.27 -8.73 0.18
C SER A 126 0.67 -7.61 -0.24
N SER A 127 0.96 -6.64 0.64
CA SER A 127 1.89 -5.54 0.33
C SER A 127 3.29 -6.07 0.00
N ASN A 128 3.77 -7.09 0.72
CA ASN A 128 5.05 -7.75 0.40
C ASN A 128 5.04 -8.46 -0.95
N ALA A 129 3.94 -9.11 -1.28
CA ALA A 129 3.79 -9.76 -2.58
C ALA A 129 3.68 -8.75 -3.74
N VAL A 130 2.98 -7.62 -3.54
CA VAL A 130 2.94 -6.49 -4.47
C VAL A 130 4.34 -5.95 -4.70
N ASN A 131 5.06 -5.60 -3.63
CA ASN A 131 6.40 -5.01 -3.76
C ASN A 131 7.40 -5.98 -4.39
N GLY A 132 7.44 -7.24 -3.94
CA GLY A 132 8.30 -8.25 -4.53
C GLY A 132 7.99 -8.49 -6.02
N SER A 133 6.71 -8.41 -6.41
CA SER A 133 6.32 -8.53 -7.81
C SER A 133 6.70 -7.30 -8.63
N LEU A 134 6.57 -6.09 -8.07
CA LEU A 134 7.05 -4.85 -8.69
C LEU A 134 8.55 -4.91 -8.92
N VAL A 135 9.34 -5.24 -7.89
CA VAL A 135 10.81 -5.29 -7.97
C VAL A 135 11.28 -6.28 -9.03
N ARG A 136 10.60 -7.43 -9.19
CA ARG A 136 10.93 -8.42 -10.23
C ARG A 136 10.51 -7.99 -11.63
N LEU A 137 9.42 -7.23 -11.75
CA LEU A 137 8.90 -6.74 -13.02
C LEU A 137 9.67 -5.49 -13.52
N ALA A 138 10.16 -4.64 -12.62
CA ALA A 138 10.76 -3.36 -12.98
C ALA A 138 11.97 -3.46 -13.96
N PRO A 139 12.89 -4.43 -13.84
CA PRO A 139 13.97 -4.62 -14.81
C PRO A 139 13.50 -5.13 -16.18
N ASP A 140 12.34 -5.76 -16.24
CA ASP A 140 11.80 -6.44 -17.42
C ASP A 140 10.30 -6.16 -17.55
N PRO A 141 9.93 -4.91 -17.90
CA PRO A 141 8.53 -4.46 -17.94
C PRO A 141 7.75 -5.08 -19.11
N ALA A 142 8.42 -5.81 -20.01
CA ALA A 142 7.79 -6.51 -21.12
C ALA A 142 7.18 -7.85 -20.68
N SER A 143 7.70 -8.48 -19.62
CA SER A 143 7.28 -9.81 -19.17
C SER A 143 5.78 -9.90 -18.82
N PRO A 144 4.98 -10.67 -19.58
CA PRO A 144 3.55 -10.83 -19.30
C PRO A 144 3.27 -11.59 -18.00
N ALA A 145 4.05 -12.63 -17.72
CA ALA A 145 3.88 -13.46 -16.52
C ALA A 145 4.15 -12.68 -15.23
N LYS A 146 5.24 -11.89 -15.18
CA LYS A 146 5.57 -11.05 -14.03
C LYS A 146 4.52 -9.95 -13.83
N ARG A 147 4.03 -9.37 -14.92
CA ARG A 147 2.95 -8.36 -14.90
C ARG A 147 1.67 -8.95 -14.36
N ARG A 148 1.26 -10.13 -14.83
CA ARG A 148 0.04 -10.79 -14.34
C ARG A 148 0.09 -11.01 -12.84
N ARG A 149 1.22 -11.52 -12.34
CA ARG A 149 1.43 -11.70 -10.89
C ARG A 149 1.28 -10.39 -10.12
N LEU A 150 1.86 -9.29 -10.59
CA LEU A 150 1.68 -7.98 -9.95
C LEU A 150 0.21 -7.54 -9.95
N LEU A 151 -0.51 -7.73 -11.05
CA LEU A 151 -1.93 -7.39 -11.15
C LEU A 151 -2.80 -8.17 -10.16
N ASP A 152 -2.58 -9.47 -10.03
CA ASP A 152 -3.34 -10.32 -9.09
C ASP A 152 -3.13 -9.83 -7.65
N TRP A 153 -1.90 -9.48 -7.27
CA TRP A 153 -1.59 -8.93 -5.95
C TRP A 153 -2.12 -7.50 -5.74
N LEU A 154 -2.08 -6.63 -6.75
CA LEU A 154 -2.68 -5.29 -6.66
C LEU A 154 -4.20 -5.35 -6.47
N ASN A 155 -4.87 -6.31 -7.14
CA ASN A 155 -6.30 -6.51 -6.96
C ASN A 155 -6.65 -6.95 -5.54
N LEU A 156 -5.90 -7.91 -4.98
CA LEU A 156 -6.06 -8.30 -3.58
C LEU A 156 -5.73 -7.14 -2.63
N SER A 157 -4.65 -6.40 -2.89
CA SER A 157 -4.24 -5.24 -2.09
C SER A 157 -5.29 -4.14 -2.08
N ALA A 158 -5.98 -3.88 -3.20
CA ALA A 158 -7.06 -2.89 -3.27
C ALA A 158 -8.23 -3.27 -2.34
N ALA A 159 -8.63 -4.55 -2.34
CA ALA A 159 -9.68 -5.04 -1.45
C ALA A 159 -9.27 -4.94 0.04
N LEU A 160 -8.01 -5.29 0.35
CA LEU A 160 -7.48 -5.21 1.72
C LEU A 160 -7.30 -3.77 2.19
N ALA A 161 -6.85 -2.86 1.31
CA ALA A 161 -6.74 -1.43 1.61
C ALA A 161 -8.11 -0.84 1.98
N LEU A 162 -9.18 -1.24 1.27
CA LEU A 162 -10.54 -0.83 1.61
C LEU A 162 -10.95 -1.37 2.99
N GLY A 163 -10.66 -2.64 3.26
CA GLY A 163 -10.90 -3.24 4.58
C GLY A 163 -10.18 -2.49 5.70
N MET A 164 -8.89 -2.18 5.52
CA MET A 164 -8.10 -1.39 6.48
C MET A 164 -8.63 0.03 6.64
N ALA A 165 -9.03 0.69 5.56
CA ALA A 165 -9.61 2.04 5.60
C ALA A 165 -10.91 2.05 6.45
N VAL A 166 -11.80 1.08 6.25
CA VAL A 166 -13.02 0.94 7.05
C VAL A 166 -12.68 0.70 8.53
N LEU A 167 -11.78 -0.23 8.82
CA LEU A 167 -11.38 -0.56 10.19
C LEU A 167 -10.67 0.59 10.92
N ASN A 168 -9.98 1.47 10.19
CA ASN A 168 -9.34 2.67 10.75
C ASN A 168 -10.34 3.80 11.03
N VAL A 169 -11.48 3.83 10.33
CA VAL A 169 -12.52 4.86 10.52
C VAL A 169 -13.58 4.42 11.53
N VAL A 170 -13.89 3.11 11.56
CA VAL A 170 -14.91 2.55 12.47
C VAL A 170 -14.21 2.04 13.73
N PRO A 171 -14.28 2.76 14.86
CA PRO A 171 -13.61 2.35 16.08
C PRO A 171 -14.21 1.05 16.61
N ILE A 172 -13.35 0.15 17.09
CA ILE A 172 -13.75 -1.05 17.81
C ILE A 172 -13.86 -0.66 19.29
N ALA A 173 -15.09 -0.60 19.80
CA ALA A 173 -15.34 -0.32 21.22
C ALA A 173 -14.54 -1.27 22.11
N GLY A 174 -13.92 -0.76 23.17
CA GLY A 174 -13.08 -1.53 24.09
C GLY A 174 -11.66 -1.85 23.58
N PHE A 175 -11.30 -1.46 22.34
CA PHE A 175 -9.96 -1.66 21.77
C PHE A 175 -9.37 -0.39 21.16
N SER A 176 -10.14 0.32 20.34
CA SER A 176 -9.70 1.58 19.73
C SER A 176 -9.73 2.70 20.75
N ALA A 177 -8.73 3.60 20.70
CA ALA A 177 -8.77 4.85 21.46
C ALA A 177 -10.00 5.68 21.06
N ASN A 178 -10.51 6.51 21.98
CA ASN A 178 -11.57 7.49 21.68
C ASN A 178 -11.11 8.38 20.52
N THR A 179 -11.60 8.10 19.31
CA THR A 179 -11.21 8.84 18.11
C THR A 179 -12.02 10.13 18.04
N THR A 180 -11.31 11.25 18.04
CA THR A 180 -11.92 12.55 17.75
C THR A 180 -12.30 12.61 16.26
N LEU A 181 -13.33 13.38 15.90
CA LEU A 181 -13.74 13.57 14.50
C LEU A 181 -12.56 13.98 13.59
N PRO A 182 -11.65 14.90 13.99
CA PRO A 182 -10.46 15.21 13.20
C PRO A 182 -9.56 13.99 12.92
N ALA A 183 -9.35 13.11 13.91
CA ALA A 183 -8.56 11.91 13.72
C ALA A 183 -9.23 10.95 12.73
N GLN A 184 -10.55 10.73 12.84
CA GLN A 184 -11.30 9.89 11.91
C GLN A 184 -11.23 10.42 10.48
N LEU A 185 -11.31 11.73 10.29
CA LEU A 185 -11.17 12.35 8.98
C LEU A 185 -9.77 12.15 8.39
N VAL A 186 -8.71 12.34 9.19
CA VAL A 186 -7.33 12.12 8.73
C VAL A 186 -7.11 10.67 8.32
N TYR A 187 -7.52 9.71 9.16
CA TYR A 187 -7.39 8.28 8.84
C TYR A 187 -8.28 7.86 7.66
N GLY A 188 -9.49 8.39 7.57
CA GLY A 188 -10.43 8.08 6.49
C GLY A 188 -10.00 8.63 5.14
N VAL A 189 -9.53 9.88 5.09
CA VAL A 189 -8.98 10.47 3.87
C VAL A 189 -7.71 9.72 3.44
N GLY A 190 -6.82 9.40 4.39
CA GLY A 190 -5.62 8.61 4.11
C GLY A 190 -5.95 7.22 3.54
N GLY A 191 -6.90 6.51 4.16
CA GLY A 191 -7.35 5.20 3.68
C GLY A 191 -8.04 5.25 2.31
N LEU A 192 -8.89 6.27 2.06
CA LEU A 192 -9.50 6.46 0.74
C LEU A 192 -8.44 6.72 -0.33
N LEU A 193 -7.42 7.51 0.01
CA LEU A 193 -6.34 7.86 -0.90
C LEU A 193 -5.51 6.64 -1.30
N ASP A 194 -5.15 5.77 -0.34
CA ASP A 194 -4.47 4.48 -0.60
C ASP A 194 -5.30 3.56 -1.51
N VAL A 195 -6.60 3.42 -1.22
CA VAL A 195 -7.52 2.62 -2.06
C VAL A 195 -7.54 3.14 -3.50
N VAL A 196 -7.74 4.45 -3.68
CA VAL A 196 -7.82 5.05 -5.01
C VAL A 196 -6.48 4.94 -5.74
N ALA A 197 -5.36 5.21 -5.06
CA ALA A 197 -4.02 5.08 -5.64
C ALA A 197 -3.74 3.63 -6.10
N THR A 198 -4.06 2.65 -5.27
CA THR A 198 -3.89 1.22 -5.58
C THR A 198 -4.76 0.78 -6.77
N VAL A 199 -6.04 1.18 -6.79
CA VAL A 199 -6.97 0.87 -7.89
C VAL A 199 -6.52 1.53 -9.20
N LEU A 200 -6.10 2.80 -9.16
CA LEU A 200 -5.60 3.49 -10.34
C LEU A 200 -4.32 2.85 -10.86
N ALA A 201 -3.40 2.43 -9.97
CA ALA A 201 -2.20 1.71 -10.35
C ALA A 201 -2.52 0.38 -11.05
N LEU A 202 -3.49 -0.37 -10.53
CA LEU A 202 -4.01 -1.60 -11.15
C LEU A 202 -4.54 -1.32 -12.56
N TRP A 203 -5.41 -0.32 -12.72
CA TRP A 203 -6.02 0.02 -14.02
C TRP A 203 -4.99 0.49 -15.05
N VAL A 204 -3.98 1.25 -14.63
CA VAL A 204 -2.87 1.65 -15.52
C VAL A 204 -2.15 0.42 -16.08
N LEU A 205 -1.84 -0.56 -15.24
CA LEU A 205 -1.12 -1.77 -15.68
C LEU A 205 -1.98 -2.70 -16.53
N LEU A 206 -3.28 -2.80 -16.26
CA LEU A 206 -4.25 -3.53 -17.09
C LEU A 206 -4.33 -2.91 -18.50
N GLY A 207 -4.44 -1.58 -18.57
CA GLY A 207 -4.52 -0.85 -19.83
C GLY A 207 -3.31 -1.05 -20.74
N GLN A 208 -2.11 -1.23 -20.16
CA GLN A 208 -0.89 -1.50 -20.94
C GLN A 208 -0.85 -2.90 -21.57
N GLY A 209 -1.51 -3.89 -20.97
CA GLY A 209 -1.56 -5.26 -21.51
C GLY A 209 -2.33 -5.31 -22.83
N GLY A 210 -3.53 -4.72 -22.87
CA GLY A 210 -4.37 -4.74 -24.07
C GLY A 210 -3.82 -3.93 -25.25
N ALA A 211 -3.03 -2.88 -24.99
CA ALA A 211 -2.41 -2.09 -26.05
C ALA A 211 -1.31 -2.86 -26.80
N ARG A 212 -0.58 -3.77 -26.12
CA ARG A 212 0.50 -4.56 -26.74
C ARG A 212 -0.02 -5.76 -27.52
N ASP A 213 -1.05 -6.46 -27.02
CA ASP A 213 -1.67 -7.60 -27.72
C ASP A 213 -2.31 -7.21 -29.07
N THR A 214 -2.67 -5.94 -29.24
CA THR A 214 -3.22 -5.41 -30.50
C THR A 214 -2.11 -5.12 -31.53
N GLN A 215 -0.88 -4.86 -31.09
CA GLN A 215 0.25 -4.51 -31.94
C GLN A 215 1.00 -5.76 -32.49
N ASP A 216 0.94 -6.89 -31.78
CA ASP A 216 1.56 -8.16 -32.19
C ASP A 216 0.67 -9.05 -33.08
N ARG A 217 -0.54 -8.61 -33.47
CA ARG A 217 -1.32 -9.32 -34.49
C ARG A 217 -0.80 -8.94 -35.88
N PRO A 218 -0.10 -9.83 -36.62
CA PRO A 218 0.24 -9.57 -38.00
C PRO A 218 -1.07 -9.32 -38.75
N GLY A 219 -1.15 -8.17 -39.41
CA GLY A 219 -2.28 -7.83 -40.26
C GLY A 219 -2.51 -9.00 -41.21
N LYS A 220 -3.68 -9.64 -41.12
CA LYS A 220 -4.16 -10.49 -42.21
C LYS A 220 -4.39 -9.55 -43.38
N ALA A 221 -3.36 -9.39 -44.21
CA ALA A 221 -3.48 -8.84 -45.54
C ALA A 221 -4.39 -9.80 -46.31
N GLY A 222 -5.63 -9.36 -46.54
CA GLY A 222 -6.50 -9.92 -47.56
C GLY A 222 -6.22 -9.27 -48.90
#